data_AF-A0A4S2LVR6-F1
#
_entry.id   AF-A0A4S2LVR6-F1
#
_cell.length_a   1.000
_cell.length_b   1.000
_cell.length_c   1.000
_cell.angle_alpha   90.00
_cell.angle_beta   90.00
_cell.angle_gamma   90.00
#
_symmetry.space_group_name_H-M   'P 1'
#
loop_
_entity.id
_entity.type
_entity.pdbx_description
1 polymer ?
#
loop_
_entity_poly.entity_id
_entity_poly.type
_entity_poly.pdbx_seq_one_letter_code
_entity_poly.pdbx_strand_id
1 'polypeptide(L)'
;MWQTMETLLGTLMRRYDQLLTRINKRDLPESLKSKYRELREARKTSSHPDKDLLNPFPLPLVIIGSKYDLFTTQQLEQQKMICKTLRFLNHFYGGSLYFVSEKEDLLMKRIKAVLNHIAFGTPEQRVIQTELGKPLSIPEGADCFSNIGAPPNYELEVSRLTAKTPLEMWKAVFCARFPQMTQSELAGLNSIVLDMATDPAKDPQYAEPLVDRARAGKDKELERIQQQNERRMRDLLQQAILDGVLIA
;
A
#
# COMPACT_ATOMS: atom_id res chain seq x y z
N MET A 1 1.04 11.00 1.09
CA MET A 1 1.82 9.92 0.43
C MET A 1 2.26 8.88 1.46
N TRP A 2 3.10 9.28 2.43
CA TRP A 2 3.66 8.34 3.41
C TRP A 2 2.58 7.59 4.17
N GLN A 3 1.60 8.31 4.74
CA GLN A 3 0.53 7.70 5.53
C GLN A 3 -0.33 6.73 4.71
N THR A 4 -0.65 7.08 3.46
CA THR A 4 -1.40 6.20 2.54
C THR A 4 -0.64 4.90 2.28
N MET A 5 0.65 5.01 1.97
CA MET A 5 1.51 3.86 1.68
C MET A 5 1.71 2.99 2.93
N GLU A 6 1.99 3.60 4.09
CA GLU A 6 2.13 2.91 5.37
C GLU A 6 0.84 2.15 5.75
N THR A 7 -0.31 2.79 5.62
CA THR A 7 -1.61 2.18 5.91
C THR A 7 -1.90 1.03 4.95
N LEU A 8 -1.65 1.21 3.64
CA LEU A 8 -1.88 0.20 2.62
C LEU A 8 -0.98 -1.02 2.82
N LEU A 9 0.34 -0.81 2.92
CA LEU A 9 1.31 -1.88 3.12
C LEU A 9 1.06 -2.60 4.45
N GLY A 10 0.79 -1.87 5.54
CA GLY A 10 0.45 -2.46 6.84
C GLY A 10 -0.81 -3.31 6.79
N THR A 11 -1.86 -2.85 6.08
CA THR A 11 -3.10 -3.62 5.89
C THR A 11 -2.85 -4.89 5.07
N LEU A 12 -2.04 -4.79 4.00
CA LEU A 12 -1.69 -5.94 3.17
C LEU A 12 -0.85 -6.97 3.93
N MET A 13 0.13 -6.54 4.74
CA MET A 13 0.92 -7.44 5.59
C MET A 13 0.02 -8.16 6.60
N ARG A 14 -0.87 -7.44 7.29
CA ARG A 14 -1.81 -8.04 8.24
C ARG A 14 -2.72 -9.06 7.55
N ARG A 15 -3.21 -8.76 6.35
CA ARG A 15 -4.04 -9.69 5.56
C ARG A 15 -3.24 -10.91 5.12
N TYR A 16 -1.98 -10.73 4.71
CA TYR A 16 -1.08 -11.82 4.36
C TYR A 16 -0.87 -12.77 5.57
N ASP A 17 -0.60 -12.23 6.75
CA ASP A 17 -0.41 -13.03 7.97
C ASP A 17 -1.69 -13.80 8.37
N GLN A 18 -2.86 -13.18 8.20
CA GLN A 18 -4.15 -13.84 8.39
C GLN A 18 -4.34 -15.01 7.41
N LEU A 19 -3.98 -14.82 6.14
CA LEU A 19 -4.07 -15.87 5.12
C LEU A 19 -3.09 -17.00 5.44
N LEU A 20 -1.85 -16.68 5.81
CA LEU A 20 -0.86 -17.69 6.19
C LEU A 20 -1.32 -18.49 7.42
N THR A 21 -1.88 -17.83 8.42
CA THR A 21 -2.45 -18.50 9.61
C THR A 21 -3.61 -19.42 9.23
N ARG A 22 -4.50 -18.99 8.32
CA ARG A 22 -5.61 -19.83 7.83
C ARG A 22 -5.13 -21.03 7.01
N ILE A 23 -4.06 -20.85 6.23
CA ILE A 23 -3.42 -21.92 5.46
C ILE A 23 -2.77 -22.93 6.41
N ASN A 24 -2.12 -22.47 7.48
CA ASN A 24 -1.48 -23.36 8.45
C ASN A 24 -2.50 -24.17 9.28
N LYS A 25 -3.68 -23.62 9.54
CA LYS A 25 -4.77 -24.27 10.30
C LYS A 25 -5.57 -25.30 9.48
N ARG A 26 -5.53 -25.21 8.16
CA ARG A 26 -6.16 -26.18 7.26
C ARG A 26 -5.13 -27.26 6.91
N ASP A 27 -5.57 -28.51 6.76
CA ASP A 27 -4.75 -29.60 6.19
C ASP A 27 -4.56 -29.39 4.68
N LEU A 28 -3.93 -28.27 4.32
CA LEU A 28 -3.46 -28.03 2.96
C LEU A 28 -2.22 -28.88 2.69
N PRO A 29 -2.00 -29.27 1.41
CA PRO A 29 -0.83 -30.02 1.00
C PRO A 29 0.47 -29.35 1.46
N GLU A 30 1.38 -30.13 2.03
CA GLU A 30 2.66 -29.64 2.57
C GLU A 30 3.50 -28.92 1.49
N SER A 31 3.34 -29.30 0.22
CA SER A 31 3.96 -28.67 -0.95
C SER A 31 3.58 -27.19 -1.14
N LEU A 32 2.39 -26.79 -0.70
CA LEU A 32 1.93 -25.41 -0.77
C LEU A 32 2.55 -24.58 0.36
N LYS A 33 2.65 -25.16 1.57
CA LYS A 33 3.29 -24.53 2.73
C LYS A 33 4.80 -24.35 2.50
N SER A 34 5.47 -25.37 1.96
CA SER A 34 6.90 -25.29 1.61
C SER A 34 7.15 -24.22 0.55
N LYS A 35 6.33 -24.16 -0.52
CA LYS A 35 6.47 -23.16 -1.58
C LYS A 35 6.32 -21.72 -1.08
N TYR A 36 5.37 -21.43 -0.20
CA TYR A 36 5.25 -20.08 0.39
C TYR A 36 6.43 -19.74 1.31
N ARG A 37 6.97 -20.72 2.05
CA ARG A 37 8.16 -20.52 2.88
C ARG A 37 9.39 -20.26 2.01
N GLU A 38 9.59 -21.05 0.96
CA GLU A 38 10.68 -20.88 -0.01
C GLU A 38 10.63 -19.53 -0.71
N LEU A 39 9.46 -19.09 -1.18
CA LEU A 39 9.29 -17.76 -1.79
C LEU A 39 9.67 -16.63 -0.83
N ARG A 40 9.34 -16.77 0.45
CA ARG A 40 9.71 -15.77 1.47
C ARG A 40 11.21 -15.75 1.74
N GLU A 41 11.83 -16.93 1.86
CA GLU A 41 13.27 -17.02 2.13
C GLU A 41 14.11 -16.65 0.90
N ALA A 42 13.63 -16.92 -0.32
CA ALA A 42 14.30 -16.50 -1.56
C ALA A 42 14.41 -14.97 -1.68
N ARG A 43 13.45 -14.23 -1.11
CA ARG A 43 13.48 -12.76 -1.09
C ARG A 43 14.34 -12.16 0.02
N LYS A 44 14.67 -12.94 1.05
CA LYS A 44 15.74 -12.58 1.97
C LYS A 44 17.07 -12.95 1.32
N THR A 45 17.50 -12.12 0.39
CA THR A 45 18.74 -12.35 -0.35
C THR A 45 19.93 -12.41 0.62
N SER A 46 20.62 -13.55 0.66
CA SER A 46 21.74 -13.79 1.60
C SER A 46 23.00 -12.98 1.28
N SER A 47 23.09 -12.42 0.08
CA SER A 47 24.30 -11.79 -0.48
C SER A 47 24.30 -10.26 -0.44
N HIS A 48 23.23 -9.60 0.00
CA HIS A 48 23.16 -8.14 -0.01
C HIS A 48 23.83 -7.54 1.25
N PRO A 49 24.64 -6.46 1.13
CA PRO A 49 25.31 -5.84 2.28
C PRO A 49 24.35 -5.36 3.37
N ASP A 50 23.16 -4.92 2.98
CA ASP A 50 22.16 -4.34 3.89
C ASP A 50 21.18 -5.35 4.51
N LYS A 51 21.38 -6.66 4.32
CA LYS A 51 20.40 -7.72 4.66
C LYS A 51 19.80 -7.61 6.07
N ASP A 52 20.57 -7.15 7.05
CA ASP A 52 20.17 -7.10 8.46
C ASP A 52 19.22 -5.92 8.76
N LEU A 53 19.21 -4.89 7.89
CA LEU A 53 18.39 -3.69 8.01
C LEU A 53 17.16 -3.71 7.10
N LEU A 54 17.06 -4.70 6.21
CA LEU A 54 15.95 -4.87 5.29
C LEU A 54 14.74 -5.53 5.98
N ASN A 55 13.54 -5.15 5.53
CA ASN A 55 12.30 -5.84 5.87
C ASN A 55 11.53 -6.20 4.58
N PRO A 56 11.99 -7.22 3.82
CA PRO A 56 11.42 -7.54 2.53
C PRO A 56 9.93 -7.87 2.61
N PHE A 57 9.14 -7.30 1.70
CA PHE A 57 7.72 -7.58 1.61
C PHE A 57 7.50 -9.05 1.20
N PRO A 58 6.54 -9.77 1.80
CA PRO A 58 6.34 -11.21 1.54
C PRO A 58 5.88 -11.54 0.11
N LEU A 59 5.51 -10.53 -0.69
CA LEU A 59 5.07 -10.64 -2.08
C LEU A 59 5.91 -9.71 -2.97
N PRO A 60 6.13 -10.03 -4.25
CA PRO A 60 6.76 -9.11 -5.20
C PRO A 60 6.08 -7.73 -5.14
N LEU A 61 6.88 -6.70 -4.85
CA LEU A 61 6.39 -5.33 -4.67
C LEU A 61 7.00 -4.42 -5.72
N VAL A 62 6.16 -3.72 -6.46
CA VAL A 62 6.57 -2.72 -7.43
C VAL A 62 5.95 -1.39 -7.09
N ILE A 63 6.79 -0.38 -6.85
CA ILE A 63 6.39 1.00 -6.60
C ILE A 63 6.48 1.76 -7.93
N ILE A 64 5.37 2.36 -8.36
CA ILE A 64 5.31 3.14 -9.59
C ILE A 64 5.03 4.60 -9.23
N GLY A 65 5.97 5.48 -9.54
CA GLY A 65 5.79 6.93 -9.47
C GLY A 65 5.21 7.44 -10.78
N SER A 66 3.91 7.77 -10.79
CA SER A 66 3.24 8.30 -11.98
C SER A 66 3.38 9.82 -12.11
N LYS A 67 3.05 10.35 -13.30
CA LYS A 67 3.08 11.79 -13.62
C LYS A 67 4.46 12.42 -13.39
N TYR A 68 5.52 11.74 -13.83
CA TYR A 68 6.90 12.23 -13.71
C TYR A 68 7.09 13.63 -14.33
N ASP A 69 6.32 13.98 -15.35
CA ASP A 69 6.29 15.30 -15.98
C ASP A 69 5.84 16.43 -15.05
N LEU A 70 4.98 16.16 -14.05
CA LEU A 70 4.63 17.14 -13.01
C LEU A 70 5.65 17.15 -11.88
N PHE A 71 6.33 16.03 -11.66
CA PHE A 71 7.36 15.92 -10.63
C PHE A 71 8.59 16.77 -10.97
N THR A 72 9.00 16.80 -12.24
CA THR A 72 10.15 17.58 -12.71
C THR A 72 9.98 19.09 -12.56
N THR A 73 8.75 19.60 -12.46
CA THR A 73 8.48 21.03 -12.26
C THR A 73 8.55 21.48 -10.80
N GLN A 74 8.65 20.55 -9.85
CA GLN A 74 8.74 20.86 -8.43
C GLN A 74 10.11 21.43 -8.03
N GLN A 75 10.22 21.97 -6.81
CA GLN A 75 11.50 22.47 -6.29
C GLN A 75 12.52 21.33 -6.16
N LEU A 76 13.79 21.59 -6.49
CA LEU A 76 14.87 20.60 -6.44
C LEU A 76 15.02 19.94 -5.06
N GLU A 77 14.83 20.69 -3.97
CA GLU A 77 14.85 20.13 -2.61
C GLU A 77 13.73 19.11 -2.38
N GLN A 78 12.52 19.41 -2.85
CA GLN A 78 11.37 18.52 -2.72
C GLN A 78 11.59 17.25 -3.56
N GLN A 79 12.08 17.41 -4.79
CA GLN A 79 12.41 16.28 -5.65
C GLN A 79 13.47 15.38 -5.00
N LYS A 80 14.55 15.98 -4.46
CA LYS A 80 15.61 15.25 -3.75
C LYS A 80 15.06 14.47 -2.56
N MET A 81 14.23 15.11 -1.74
CA MET A 81 13.62 14.48 -0.58
C MET A 81 12.74 13.30 -0.98
N ILE A 82 11.85 13.49 -1.96
CA ILE A 82 10.93 12.46 -2.44
C ILE A 82 11.69 11.29 -3.07
N CYS A 83 12.65 11.56 -3.98
CA CYS A 83 13.44 10.52 -4.62
C CYS A 83 14.22 9.68 -3.60
N LYS A 84 14.94 10.31 -2.67
CA LYS A 84 15.67 9.56 -1.64
C LYS A 84 14.75 8.75 -0.74
N THR A 85 13.61 9.32 -0.36
CA THR A 85 12.61 8.64 0.47
C THR A 85 12.04 7.42 -0.23
N LEU A 86 11.65 7.54 -1.51
CA LEU A 86 11.13 6.42 -2.31
C LEU A 86 12.21 5.35 -2.55
N ARG A 87 13.46 5.75 -2.78
CA ARG A 87 14.60 4.83 -2.89
C ARG A 87 14.81 4.04 -1.60
N PHE A 88 14.81 4.72 -0.45
CA PHE A 88 14.89 4.10 0.87
C PHE A 88 13.76 3.09 1.08
N LEU A 89 12.51 3.51 0.87
CA LEU A 89 11.33 2.67 1.06
C LEU A 89 11.35 1.45 0.12
N ASN A 90 11.70 1.67 -1.13
CA ASN A 90 11.83 0.60 -2.11
C ASN A 90 12.86 -0.43 -1.66
N HIS A 91 14.05 0.03 -1.27
CA HIS A 91 15.11 -0.84 -0.80
C HIS A 91 14.69 -1.57 0.48
N PHE A 92 14.18 -0.84 1.47
CA PHE A 92 13.74 -1.38 2.76
C PHE A 92 12.72 -2.51 2.62
N TYR A 93 11.73 -2.36 1.73
CA TYR A 93 10.74 -3.40 1.46
C TYR A 93 11.18 -4.44 0.41
N GLY A 94 12.40 -4.34 -0.11
CA GLY A 94 12.92 -5.22 -1.16
C GLY A 94 12.08 -5.17 -2.43
N GLY A 95 11.59 -4.00 -2.83
CA GLY A 95 10.79 -3.82 -4.04
C GLY A 95 11.60 -3.36 -5.25
N SER A 96 10.89 -3.10 -6.35
CA SER A 96 11.41 -2.35 -7.51
C SER A 96 10.66 -1.01 -7.68
N LEU A 97 11.37 0.06 -8.03
CA LEU A 97 10.83 1.42 -8.18
C LEU A 97 11.00 1.93 -9.62
N TYR A 98 9.91 2.39 -10.23
CA TYR A 98 9.92 2.96 -11.57
C TYR A 98 9.12 4.25 -11.68
N PHE A 99 9.68 5.26 -12.32
CA PHE A 99 8.97 6.48 -12.66
C PHE A 99 8.40 6.40 -14.08
N VAL A 100 7.17 6.87 -14.24
CA VAL A 100 6.44 6.86 -15.49
C VAL A 100 5.77 8.21 -15.75
N SER A 101 5.74 8.62 -17.00
CA SER A 101 4.93 9.73 -17.49
C SER A 101 4.25 9.31 -18.78
N GLU A 102 2.98 9.65 -18.92
CA GLU A 102 2.22 9.44 -20.15
C GLU A 102 2.78 10.28 -21.32
N LYS A 103 3.44 11.41 -21.02
CA LYS A 103 4.05 12.29 -22.03
C LYS A 103 5.36 11.75 -22.58
N GLU A 104 5.94 10.72 -21.98
CA GLU A 104 7.24 10.17 -22.35
C GLU A 104 7.11 8.70 -22.79
N ASP A 105 7.02 8.48 -24.11
CA ASP A 105 6.84 7.16 -24.71
C ASP A 105 7.88 6.13 -24.28
N LEU A 106 9.13 6.56 -24.06
CA LEU A 106 10.22 5.69 -23.63
C LEU A 106 9.95 5.10 -22.23
N LEU A 107 9.43 5.90 -21.29
CA LEU A 107 9.08 5.43 -19.96
C LEU A 107 7.88 4.49 -20.00
N MET A 108 6.89 4.79 -20.84
CA MET A 108 5.73 3.93 -21.03
C MET A 108 6.09 2.58 -21.64
N LYS A 109 7.04 2.54 -22.59
CA LYS A 109 7.57 1.27 -23.14
C LYS A 109 8.30 0.46 -22.07
N ARG A 110 9.12 1.11 -21.25
CA ARG A 110 9.86 0.46 -20.15
C ARG A 110 8.92 -0.17 -19.12
N ILE A 111 7.92 0.57 -18.62
CA ILE A 111 7.00 0.00 -17.63
C ILE A 111 6.17 -1.15 -18.19
N LYS A 112 5.75 -1.08 -19.47
CA LYS A 112 5.08 -2.21 -20.13
C LYS A 112 5.97 -3.45 -20.18
N ALA A 113 7.26 -3.30 -20.47
CA ALA A 113 8.21 -4.40 -20.45
C ALA A 113 8.38 -5.00 -19.04
N VAL A 114 8.47 -4.15 -18.01
CA VAL A 114 8.52 -4.60 -16.60
C VAL A 114 7.26 -5.36 -16.20
N LEU A 115 6.07 -4.84 -16.54
CA LEU A 115 4.81 -5.51 -16.25
C LEU A 115 4.68 -6.86 -16.99
N ASN A 116 5.15 -6.93 -18.23
CA ASN A 116 5.21 -8.20 -18.97
C ASN A 116 6.17 -9.21 -18.33
N HIS A 117 7.31 -8.75 -17.83
CA HIS A 117 8.23 -9.62 -17.07
C HIS A 117 7.56 -10.16 -15.82
N ILE A 118 6.86 -9.33 -15.05
CA ILE A 118 6.17 -9.75 -13.82
C ILE A 118 5.01 -10.71 -14.12
N ALA A 119 4.24 -10.46 -15.17
CA ALA A 119 3.07 -11.26 -15.51
C ALA A 119 3.41 -12.58 -16.23
N PHE A 120 4.43 -12.58 -17.10
CA PHE A 120 4.71 -13.67 -18.03
C PHE A 120 6.13 -14.23 -17.95
N GLY A 121 7.01 -13.66 -17.14
CA GLY A 121 8.40 -14.14 -17.00
C GLY A 121 9.27 -13.87 -18.23
N THR A 122 8.91 -12.92 -19.10
CA THR A 122 9.75 -12.51 -20.24
C THR A 122 11.11 -12.01 -19.76
N PRO A 123 12.21 -12.06 -20.54
CA PRO A 123 13.52 -11.57 -20.10
C PRO A 123 13.47 -10.13 -19.56
N GLU A 124 14.03 -9.93 -18.37
CA GLU A 124 14.00 -8.65 -17.66
C GLU A 124 14.97 -7.65 -18.29
N GLN A 125 14.48 -6.45 -18.65
CA GLN A 125 15.34 -5.34 -19.03
C GLN A 125 15.76 -4.54 -17.80
N ARG A 126 16.88 -4.92 -17.18
CA ARG A 126 17.44 -4.24 -16.00
C ARG A 126 18.13 -2.94 -16.38
N VAL A 127 17.35 -1.86 -16.51
CA VAL A 127 17.89 -0.50 -16.62
C VAL A 127 17.95 0.09 -15.21
N ILE A 128 19.15 0.38 -14.74
CA ILE A 128 19.37 1.03 -13.44
C ILE A 128 19.55 2.53 -13.66
N GLN A 129 18.70 3.33 -13.02
CA GLN A 129 18.77 4.78 -13.00
C GLN A 129 18.43 5.29 -11.60
N THR A 130 19.44 5.79 -10.91
CA THR A 130 19.35 6.29 -9.53
C THR A 130 19.62 7.80 -9.42
N GLU A 131 20.02 8.45 -10.52
CA GLU A 131 20.42 9.85 -10.55
C GLU A 131 19.22 10.78 -10.33
N LEU A 132 19.46 11.85 -9.56
CA LEU A 132 18.50 12.92 -9.37
C LEU A 132 18.31 13.69 -10.68
N GLY A 133 17.05 13.98 -11.02
CA GLY A 133 16.68 14.69 -12.25
C GLY A 133 16.45 13.78 -13.46
N LYS A 134 16.80 12.49 -13.37
CA LYS A 134 16.38 11.46 -14.32
C LYS A 134 15.26 10.60 -13.71
N PRO A 135 14.38 10.04 -14.54
CA PRO A 135 13.31 9.16 -14.06
C PRO A 135 13.93 7.93 -13.39
N LEU A 136 13.53 7.68 -12.14
CA LEU A 136 14.05 6.56 -11.37
C LEU A 136 13.65 5.22 -12.03
N SER A 137 14.63 4.32 -12.09
CA SER A 137 14.44 2.95 -12.58
C SER A 137 15.34 2.05 -11.76
N ILE A 138 14.78 1.40 -10.75
CA ILE A 138 15.54 0.68 -9.73
C ILE A 138 14.92 -0.71 -9.57
N PRO A 139 15.49 -1.73 -10.24
CA PRO A 139 15.12 -3.12 -10.01
C PRO A 139 15.38 -3.55 -8.56
N GLU A 140 14.74 -4.64 -8.14
CA GLU A 140 14.97 -5.24 -6.81
C GLU A 140 16.45 -5.59 -6.61
N GLY A 141 17.02 -5.15 -5.48
CA GLY A 141 18.41 -5.40 -5.10
C GLY A 141 19.46 -4.59 -5.84
N ALA A 142 19.07 -3.60 -6.66
CA ALA A 142 20.00 -2.75 -7.41
C ALA A 142 20.49 -1.50 -6.62
N ASP A 143 19.84 -1.17 -5.50
CA ASP A 143 20.19 -0.02 -4.66
C ASP A 143 20.77 -0.47 -3.32
N CYS A 144 21.39 0.44 -2.57
CA CYS A 144 21.92 0.16 -1.23
C CYS A 144 21.84 1.39 -0.32
N PHE A 145 21.76 1.17 1.00
CA PHE A 145 21.61 2.27 1.96
C PHE A 145 22.80 3.23 1.94
N SER A 146 24.01 2.77 1.65
CA SER A 146 25.20 3.62 1.50
C SER A 146 25.08 4.57 0.29
N ASN A 147 24.47 4.12 -0.81
CA ASN A 147 24.25 4.95 -2.02
C ASN A 147 23.05 5.91 -1.86
N ILE A 148 22.05 5.53 -1.07
CA ILE A 148 20.90 6.41 -0.76
C ILE A 148 21.31 7.51 0.23
N GLY A 149 22.10 7.12 1.23
CA GLY A 149 22.59 7.97 2.32
C GLY A 149 21.53 8.24 3.40
N ALA A 150 21.88 9.10 4.35
CA ALA A 150 20.97 9.55 5.39
C ALA A 150 19.88 10.50 4.84
N PRO A 151 18.73 10.61 5.53
CA PRO A 151 17.74 11.62 5.19
C PRO A 151 18.33 13.04 5.28
N PRO A 152 17.93 13.97 4.41
CA PRO A 152 18.34 15.37 4.52
C PRO A 152 18.03 15.95 5.91
N ASN A 153 18.92 16.76 6.48
CA ASN A 153 18.79 17.36 7.82
C ASN A 153 18.74 16.36 9.00
N TYR A 154 19.33 15.17 8.84
CA TYR A 154 19.32 14.12 9.87
C TYR A 154 19.82 14.60 11.25
N GLU A 155 20.89 15.42 11.32
CA GLU A 155 21.47 15.90 12.60
C GLU A 155 20.52 16.75 13.44
N LEU A 156 19.70 17.59 12.80
CA LEU A 156 18.77 18.49 13.47
C LEU A 156 17.57 17.75 14.06
N GLU A 157 17.15 16.67 13.40
CA GLU A 157 15.99 15.86 13.79
C GLU A 157 16.38 14.71 14.75
N VAL A 158 17.56 14.11 14.60
CA VAL A 158 18.09 13.09 15.54
C VAL A 158 18.31 13.68 16.94
N SER A 159 18.68 14.96 17.04
CA SER A 159 18.80 15.67 18.32
C SER A 159 17.45 15.91 19.00
N ARG A 160 16.34 15.84 18.25
CA ARG A 160 14.97 16.10 18.74
C ARG A 160 14.12 14.84 18.90
N LEU A 161 14.50 13.72 18.26
CA LEU A 161 13.68 12.52 18.14
C LEU A 161 14.35 11.28 18.73
N THR A 162 13.59 10.52 19.52
CA THR A 162 13.91 9.18 20.03
C THR A 162 13.63 8.09 18.98
N ALA A 163 13.95 8.34 17.70
CA ALA A 163 13.67 7.38 16.63
C ALA A 163 14.46 6.08 16.85
N LYS A 164 13.76 4.94 16.98
CA LYS A 164 14.36 3.64 17.33
C LYS A 164 14.77 2.87 16.08
N THR A 165 14.20 3.19 14.91
CA THR A 165 14.49 2.49 13.64
C THR A 165 14.75 3.44 12.46
N PRO A 166 15.50 3.02 11.42
CA PRO A 166 15.72 3.81 10.21
C PRO A 166 14.42 4.27 9.52
N LEU A 167 13.39 3.41 9.53
CA LEU A 167 12.09 3.72 8.95
C LEU A 167 11.39 4.90 9.65
N GLU A 168 11.42 4.92 10.99
CA GLU A 168 10.87 6.01 11.80
C GLU A 168 11.60 7.33 11.56
N MET A 169 12.92 7.27 11.38
CA MET A 169 13.73 8.45 11.05
C MET A 169 13.31 9.04 9.71
N TRP A 170 13.23 8.23 8.65
CA TRP A 170 12.77 8.68 7.34
C TRP A 170 11.33 9.21 7.37
N LYS A 171 10.46 8.56 8.14
CA LYS A 171 9.08 9.02 8.38
C LYS A 171 9.05 10.42 8.97
N ALA A 172 9.82 10.66 10.03
CA ALA A 172 9.80 11.94 10.74
C ALA A 172 10.26 13.08 9.84
N VAL A 173 11.41 12.92 9.17
CA VAL A 173 11.95 13.95 8.26
C VAL A 173 10.99 14.21 7.09
N PHE A 174 10.41 13.14 6.50
CA PHE A 174 9.47 13.30 5.40
C PHE A 174 8.18 14.02 5.82
N CYS A 175 7.60 13.62 6.95
CA CYS A 175 6.38 14.23 7.48
C CYS A 175 6.59 15.66 7.99
N ALA A 176 7.78 16.01 8.47
CA ALA A 176 8.13 17.38 8.82
C ALA A 176 8.16 18.30 7.59
N ARG A 177 8.72 17.83 6.47
CA ARG A 177 8.78 18.60 5.21
C ARG A 177 7.45 18.61 4.45
N PHE A 178 6.71 17.51 4.52
CA PHE A 178 5.41 17.33 3.87
C PHE A 178 4.39 16.90 4.94
N PRO A 179 3.74 17.86 5.62
CA PRO A 179 2.69 17.55 6.58
C PRO A 179 1.66 16.59 5.97
N GLN A 180 1.50 15.41 6.57
CA GLN A 180 0.47 14.48 6.14
C GLN A 180 -0.85 14.93 6.76
N MET A 181 -1.93 14.93 5.96
CA MET A 181 -3.26 15.15 6.51
C MET A 181 -3.57 14.01 7.50
N THR A 182 -3.90 14.37 8.73
CA THR A 182 -4.29 13.40 9.75
C THR A 182 -5.60 12.72 9.37
N GLN A 183 -5.86 11.53 9.93
CA GLN A 183 -7.13 10.82 9.69
C GLN A 183 -8.34 11.65 10.14
N SER A 184 -8.17 12.54 11.14
CA SER A 184 -9.17 13.50 11.58
C SER A 184 -9.37 14.64 10.59
N GLU A 185 -8.31 15.12 9.92
CA GLU A 185 -8.42 16.14 8.86
C GLU A 185 -8.92 15.56 7.55
N LEU A 186 -8.62 14.29 7.22
CA LEU A 186 -9.25 13.56 6.11
C LEU A 186 -10.70 13.21 6.41
N ALA A 187 -11.03 12.81 7.64
CA ALA A 187 -12.41 12.63 8.06
C ALA A 187 -13.13 13.98 8.11
N GLY A 188 -12.45 15.05 8.50
CA GLY A 188 -12.93 16.43 8.44
C GLY A 188 -13.10 16.94 7.02
N LEU A 189 -12.23 16.61 6.07
CA LEU A 189 -12.37 16.94 4.65
C LEU A 189 -13.42 16.07 3.96
N ASN A 190 -13.50 14.78 4.28
CA ASN A 190 -14.61 13.93 3.85
C ASN A 190 -15.91 14.41 4.49
N SER A 191 -15.87 14.87 5.74
CA SER A 191 -17.00 15.50 6.42
C SER A 191 -17.33 16.84 5.76
N ILE A 192 -16.37 17.70 5.40
CA ILE A 192 -16.61 18.99 4.72
C ILE A 192 -17.12 18.74 3.29
N VAL A 193 -16.67 17.69 2.61
CA VAL A 193 -17.22 17.24 1.32
C VAL A 193 -18.60 16.59 1.50
N LEU A 194 -18.88 15.95 2.64
CA LEU A 194 -20.20 15.42 3.05
C LEU A 194 -21.09 16.50 3.72
N ASP A 195 -20.56 17.67 4.05
CA ASP A 195 -21.25 18.79 4.72
C ASP A 195 -21.51 19.91 3.71
N MET A 196 -20.67 20.01 2.66
CA MET A 196 -21.03 20.65 1.38
C MET A 196 -21.98 19.79 0.54
N ALA A 197 -22.13 18.51 0.88
CA ALA A 197 -23.19 17.65 0.41
C ALA A 197 -24.10 17.31 1.58
N THR A 198 -24.75 18.33 2.17
CA THR A 198 -26.00 18.14 2.93
C THR A 198 -26.75 17.02 2.24
N ASP A 199 -26.91 15.86 2.91
CA ASP A 199 -27.59 14.70 2.31
C ASP A 199 -28.87 15.24 1.67
N PRO A 200 -28.99 15.27 0.33
CA PRO A 200 -30.08 16.00 -0.31
C PRO A 200 -31.44 15.47 0.13
N ALA A 201 -31.47 14.23 0.59
CA ALA A 201 -32.67 13.60 1.10
C ALA A 201 -33.00 13.92 2.57
N LYS A 202 -32.13 14.62 3.30
CA LYS A 202 -32.41 15.22 4.61
C LYS A 202 -32.72 16.70 4.51
N ASP A 203 -32.53 17.30 3.34
CA ASP A 203 -32.83 18.69 3.06
C ASP A 203 -34.31 18.83 2.63
N PRO A 204 -35.15 19.57 3.40
CA PRO A 204 -36.55 19.78 3.06
C PRO A 204 -36.78 20.42 1.68
N GLN A 205 -35.78 21.13 1.15
CA GLN A 205 -35.88 21.79 -0.16
C GLN A 205 -35.95 20.78 -1.33
N TYR A 206 -35.44 19.56 -1.15
CA TYR A 206 -35.43 18.50 -2.17
C TYR A 206 -36.39 17.35 -1.83
N ALA A 207 -37.34 17.56 -0.90
CA ALA A 207 -38.31 16.54 -0.52
C ALA A 207 -39.29 16.24 -1.68
N GLU A 208 -39.29 14.99 -2.14
CA GLU A 208 -40.14 14.51 -3.23
C GLU A 208 -40.93 13.29 -2.77
N PRO A 209 -42.25 13.42 -2.50
CA PRO A 209 -43.04 12.37 -1.83
C PRO A 209 -43.02 10.98 -2.50
N LEU A 210 -42.87 10.92 -3.82
CA LEU A 210 -42.77 9.66 -4.56
C LEU A 210 -41.39 9.02 -4.43
N VAL A 211 -40.33 9.83 -4.49
CA VAL A 211 -38.94 9.37 -4.34
C VAL A 211 -38.68 8.93 -2.91
N ASP A 212 -39.16 9.70 -1.93
CA ASP A 212 -39.01 9.39 -0.50
C ASP A 212 -39.72 8.10 -0.12
N ARG A 213 -40.92 7.86 -0.67
CA ARG A 213 -41.65 6.60 -0.47
C ARG A 213 -40.92 5.42 -1.11
N ALA A 214 -40.38 5.59 -2.31
CA ALA A 214 -39.63 4.55 -2.99
C ALA A 214 -38.35 4.19 -2.22
N ARG A 215 -37.64 5.19 -1.68
CA ARG A 215 -36.48 5.01 -0.82
C ARG A 215 -36.83 4.29 0.48
N ALA A 216 -37.86 4.74 1.19
CA ALA A 216 -38.33 4.08 2.41
C ALA A 216 -38.73 2.62 2.16
N GLY A 217 -39.26 2.31 0.98
CA GLY A 217 -39.50 0.93 0.55
C GLY A 217 -38.22 0.11 0.39
N LYS A 218 -37.17 0.69 -0.21
CA LYS A 218 -35.85 0.05 -0.37
C LYS A 218 -35.13 -0.14 0.96
N ASP A 219 -35.24 0.83 1.88
CA ASP A 219 -34.63 0.74 3.21
C ASP A 219 -35.26 -0.41 4.02
N LYS A 220 -36.59 -0.52 4.00
CA LYS A 220 -37.30 -1.65 4.62
C LYS A 220 -36.92 -3.00 4.01
N GLU A 221 -36.77 -3.07 2.69
CA GLU A 221 -36.31 -4.30 2.02
C GLU A 221 -34.87 -4.65 2.41
N LEU A 222 -34.00 -3.66 2.52
CA LEU A 222 -32.62 -3.85 2.97
C LEU A 222 -32.57 -4.41 4.40
N GLU A 223 -33.36 -3.84 5.32
CA GLU A 223 -33.47 -4.36 6.70
C GLU A 223 -33.97 -5.81 6.72
N ARG A 224 -34.98 -6.13 5.89
CA ARG A 224 -35.50 -7.48 5.76
C ARG A 224 -34.42 -8.46 5.27
N ILE A 225 -33.64 -8.07 4.26
CA ILE A 225 -32.53 -8.86 3.72
C ILE A 225 -31.42 -9.04 4.77
N GLN A 226 -31.06 -7.99 5.50
CA GLN A 226 -30.06 -8.07 6.57
C GLN A 226 -30.48 -9.05 7.65
N GLN A 227 -31.71 -8.94 8.15
CA GLN A 227 -32.25 -9.87 9.15
C GLN A 227 -32.29 -11.31 8.62
N GLN A 228 -32.67 -11.51 7.35
CA GLN A 228 -32.72 -12.85 6.75
C GLN A 228 -31.31 -13.44 6.57
N ASN A 229 -30.33 -12.63 6.16
CA ASN A 229 -28.94 -13.04 6.05
C ASN A 229 -28.31 -13.34 7.41
N GLU A 230 -28.59 -12.55 8.44
CA GLU A 230 -28.13 -12.82 9.81
C GLU A 230 -28.69 -14.14 10.33
N ARG A 231 -29.99 -14.40 10.14
CA ARG A 231 -30.61 -15.69 10.50
C ARG A 231 -29.95 -16.84 9.77
N ARG A 232 -29.82 -16.73 8.44
CA ARG A 232 -29.16 -17.75 7.61
C ARG A 232 -27.71 -17.99 8.05
N MET A 233 -26.98 -16.94 8.41
CA MET A 233 -25.61 -17.07 8.91
C MET A 233 -25.55 -17.74 10.28
N ARG A 234 -26.49 -17.45 11.19
CA ARG A 234 -26.60 -18.15 12.47
C ARG A 234 -26.94 -19.64 12.28
N ASP A 235 -27.86 -19.95 11.38
CA ASP A 235 -28.25 -21.33 11.07
C ASP A 235 -27.06 -22.11 10.50
N LEU A 236 -26.32 -21.51 9.55
CA LEU A 236 -25.10 -22.11 8.99
C LEU A 236 -23.99 -22.31 10.03
N LEU A 237 -23.85 -21.39 10.99
CA LEU A 237 -22.89 -21.53 12.09
C LEU A 237 -23.31 -22.64 13.06
N GLN A 238 -24.59 -22.73 13.41
CA GLN A 238 -25.12 -23.83 14.23
C GLN A 238 -24.95 -25.18 13.53
N GLN A 239 -25.22 -25.24 12.23
CA GLN A 239 -25.03 -26.45 11.44
C GLN A 239 -23.54 -26.83 11.35
N ALA A 240 -22.63 -25.88 11.16
CA ALA A 240 -21.19 -26.14 11.17
C ALA A 240 -20.65 -26.57 12.56
N ILE A 241 -21.30 -26.15 13.66
CA ILE A 241 -21.02 -26.65 15.01
C ILE A 241 -21.53 -28.09 15.17
N LEU A 242 -22.76 -28.36 14.72
CA LEU A 242 -23.36 -29.70 14.77
C LEU A 242 -22.60 -30.72 13.92
N ASP A 243 -22.10 -30.29 12.75
CA ASP A 243 -21.29 -31.11 11.85
C ASP A 243 -19.83 -31.25 12.33
N GLY A 244 -19.47 -30.69 13.49
CA GLY A 244 -18.15 -30.82 14.10
C GLY A 244 -17.02 -30.05 13.40
N VAL A 245 -17.37 -29.15 12.46
CA VAL A 245 -16.42 -28.34 11.69
C VAL A 245 -15.94 -27.12 12.50
N LEU A 246 -16.73 -26.66 13.46
CA LEU A 246 -16.39 -25.60 14.41
C LEU A 246 -16.51 -26.13 15.85
N ILE A 247 -15.40 -26.16 16.58
CA ILE A 247 -15.40 -26.41 18.03
C ILE A 247 -15.84 -25.11 18.71
N ALA A 248 -16.89 -25.20 19.53
CA ALA A 248 -17.43 -24.09 20.32
C ALA A 248 -16.39 -23.45 21.25
#